data_AF-A0AAV3QQB9-F1
#
_entry.id   AF-A0AAV3QQB9-F1
#
_cell.length_a   1.000
_cell.length_b   1.000
_cell.length_c   1.000
_cell.angle_alpha   90.00
_cell.angle_beta   90.00
_cell.angle_gamma   90.00
#
_symmetry.space_group_name_H-M   'P 1'
#
loop_
_entity.id
_entity.type
_entity.pdbx_description
1 polymer ?
#
loop_
_entity_poly.entity_id
_entity_poly.type
_entity_poly.pdbx_seq_one_letter_code
_entity_poly.pdbx_strand_id
1 'polypeptide(L)'
;MGDSLDIKTRPGRPIEVAKEPLEISRVMKVPSSSIGSWELLKTYWDRRKSSGEMMNKQVLAKKLNTYNYREVSTACIMKIARAKLLLQASLNSDNLYAPDNVLINYPGLSAEAMEDVELALLLQASAENVAHREFDCARILLNMCDCCSPETGNPVQRVVFYFAEALKEKIERDTGLLSIGFASENQLDTEKILHAHIQTLISLQNDLPFSPITRFTGMQAILDNVASAKKIHLIDLGIQSGCHWTILLQALAERNDCAVELLTITSVGTNRSRLEWAGRQLMSFARDKVPFKVAFKVVVSKIAELRENLFEVESGEKVVVYSNMQLCSLLASQSHLESFLSLIKIINPCLMVVIEQEVKTSHSTFLDRFNNYLIHTSAVFDCIHSCVAHMSQTREVSEGILLGDIIKNIVVTEGEERRYHHESIDFWEAQFARFGLVQAEFSSLSLYQASLILKRSPKWMPCTLETKGKCLIINWKGVPVQSFSVWKFQDVNQVE
;
A
#
# COMPACT_ATOMS: atom_id res chain seq x y z
N MET A 1 19.51 -80.85 -15.89
CA MET A 1 20.23 -80.05 -16.90
C MET A 1 19.62 -78.66 -16.83
N GLY A 2 20.07 -77.73 -15.99
CA GLY A 2 21.45 -77.40 -15.66
C GLY A 2 21.91 -76.34 -16.66
N ASP A 3 21.68 -75.06 -16.32
CA ASP A 3 22.73 -74.04 -16.38
C ASP A 3 22.34 -72.81 -15.56
N SER A 4 23.22 -72.51 -14.60
CA SER A 4 23.21 -71.42 -13.65
C SER A 4 24.18 -70.34 -14.15
N LEU A 5 23.79 -69.07 -14.07
CA LEU A 5 24.69 -67.94 -14.25
C LEU A 5 24.61 -67.03 -13.02
N ASP A 6 25.61 -67.24 -12.16
CA ASP A 6 26.02 -66.41 -11.02
C ASP A 6 26.44 -65.01 -11.46
N ILE A 7 25.89 -63.97 -10.82
CA ILE A 7 26.60 -62.70 -10.65
C ILE A 7 26.57 -62.29 -9.17
N LYS A 8 27.79 -62.32 -8.61
CA LYS A 8 28.17 -62.08 -7.22
C LYS A 8 27.91 -60.66 -6.76
N THR A 9 27.28 -60.54 -5.59
CA THR A 9 27.26 -59.36 -4.72
C THR A 9 28.66 -59.11 -4.14
N ARG A 10 29.16 -57.87 -4.23
CA ARG A 10 30.39 -57.41 -3.56
C ARG A 10 30.06 -56.72 -2.24
N PRO A 11 30.81 -56.96 -1.15
CA PRO A 11 30.61 -56.29 0.13
C PRO A 11 31.29 -54.90 0.15
N GLY A 12 30.67 -53.97 0.88
CA GLY A 12 31.12 -52.59 1.03
C GLY A 12 32.48 -52.45 1.71
N ARG A 13 33.24 -51.44 1.26
CA ARG A 13 34.38 -50.87 2.01
C ARG A 13 33.94 -49.56 2.68
N PRO A 14 34.37 -49.28 3.91
CA PRO A 14 34.14 -47.99 4.55
C PRO A 14 35.08 -46.96 3.95
N ILE A 15 34.54 -45.81 3.51
CA ILE A 15 35.33 -44.65 3.10
C ILE A 15 35.43 -43.73 4.32
N GLU A 16 36.65 -43.62 4.84
CA GLU A 16 37.03 -42.67 5.88
C GLU A 16 36.81 -41.23 5.42
N VAL A 17 36.15 -40.43 6.25
CA VAL A 17 35.99 -38.99 6.07
C VAL A 17 37.28 -38.31 6.51
N ALA A 18 38.15 -37.99 5.55
CA ALA A 18 39.25 -37.06 5.76
C ALA A 18 38.69 -35.63 5.76
N LYS A 19 38.80 -34.94 6.89
CA LYS A 19 38.56 -33.50 7.03
C LYS A 19 39.79 -32.76 6.51
N GLU A 20 39.65 -32.01 5.41
CA GLU A 20 40.50 -30.85 5.12
C GLU A 20 39.64 -29.66 4.66
N PRO A 21 39.94 -28.42 5.08
CA PRO A 21 39.15 -27.24 4.75
C PRO A 21 39.55 -26.69 3.38
N LEU A 22 38.59 -26.62 2.45
CA LEU A 22 38.76 -25.94 1.15
C LEU A 22 38.68 -24.41 1.34
N GLU A 23 39.80 -23.75 1.09
CA GLU A 23 39.92 -22.30 0.96
C GLU A 23 39.01 -21.76 -0.15
N ILE A 24 38.09 -20.86 0.20
CA ILE A 24 37.32 -20.06 -0.75
C ILE A 24 38.08 -18.75 -0.97
N SER A 25 39.04 -18.75 -1.89
CA SER A 25 39.71 -17.55 -2.37
C SER A 25 39.81 -17.57 -3.91
N ARG A 26 38.65 -17.48 -4.58
CA ARG A 26 38.61 -17.02 -5.98
C ARG A 26 37.64 -15.85 -6.12
N VAL A 27 38.29 -14.70 -6.29
CA VAL A 27 37.80 -13.33 -6.42
C VAL A 27 36.81 -13.19 -7.59
N MET A 28 35.55 -12.83 -7.29
CA MET A 28 34.68 -12.14 -8.24
C MET A 28 35.09 -10.66 -8.25
N LYS A 29 35.46 -10.14 -9.43
CA LYS A 29 35.75 -8.71 -9.60
C LYS A 29 34.43 -7.92 -9.56
N VAL A 30 34.24 -7.15 -8.50
CA VAL A 30 33.12 -6.20 -8.31
C VAL A 30 33.38 -4.95 -9.17
N PRO A 31 32.37 -4.36 -9.85
CA PRO A 31 32.52 -3.10 -10.60
C PRO A 31 32.91 -1.92 -9.69
N SER A 32 33.74 -1.00 -10.19
CA SER A 32 34.38 0.05 -9.38
C SER A 32 33.44 1.07 -8.72
N SER A 33 32.17 1.14 -9.12
CA SER A 33 31.15 2.02 -8.53
C SER A 33 30.47 1.43 -7.28
N SER A 34 30.49 0.09 -7.09
CA SER A 34 29.84 -0.61 -5.97
C SER A 34 30.81 -1.13 -4.90
N ILE A 35 32.12 -1.00 -5.14
CA ILE A 35 33.19 -1.41 -4.21
C ILE A 35 33.07 -0.66 -2.87
N GLY A 36 32.79 0.64 -2.89
CA GLY A 36 32.78 1.47 -1.68
C GLY A 36 31.66 1.12 -0.69
N SER A 37 30.44 0.87 -1.17
CA SER A 37 29.30 0.51 -0.33
C SER A 37 29.39 -0.95 0.17
N TRP A 38 29.94 -1.85 -0.65
CA TRP A 38 30.14 -3.26 -0.29
C TRP A 38 31.24 -3.48 0.76
N GLU A 39 32.42 -2.88 0.61
CA GLU A 39 33.55 -3.10 1.53
C GLU A 39 33.31 -2.51 2.93
N LEU A 40 32.60 -1.37 3.01
CA LEU A 40 32.24 -0.74 4.29
C LEU A 40 31.20 -1.57 5.06
N LEU A 41 30.18 -2.11 4.39
CA LEU A 41 29.15 -2.94 5.02
C LEU A 41 29.70 -4.29 5.48
N LYS A 42 30.61 -4.88 4.70
CA LYS A 42 31.34 -6.09 5.08
C LYS A 42 32.17 -5.89 6.35
N THR A 43 32.91 -4.78 6.44
CA THR A 43 33.76 -4.46 7.59
C THR A 43 32.95 -4.22 8.87
N TYR A 44 31.77 -3.60 8.76
CA TYR A 44 30.84 -3.44 9.87
C TYR A 44 30.25 -4.78 10.34
N TRP A 45 29.85 -5.64 9.41
CA TRP A 45 29.26 -6.96 9.73
C TRP A 45 30.28 -7.93 10.34
N ASP A 46 31.52 -7.90 9.87
CA ASP A 46 32.61 -8.71 10.43
C ASP A 46 32.90 -8.32 11.90
N ARG A 47 32.73 -7.03 12.28
CA ARG A 47 32.80 -6.57 13.68
C ARG A 47 31.62 -7.06 14.54
N ARG A 48 30.41 -7.14 13.99
CA ARG A 48 29.22 -7.65 14.70
C ARG A 48 29.31 -9.15 14.95
N LYS A 49 29.84 -9.91 14.00
CA LYS A 49 30.06 -11.36 14.14
C LYS A 49 31.13 -11.70 15.19
N SER A 50 32.08 -10.79 15.40
CA SER A 50 33.16 -10.94 16.38
C SER A 50 32.83 -10.40 17.77
N SER A 51 31.75 -9.61 17.96
CA SER A 51 31.43 -9.03 19.27
C SER A 51 30.67 -9.95 20.23
N GLY A 52 30.07 -11.07 19.80
CA GLY A 52 29.62 -12.17 20.67
C GLY A 52 28.72 -11.84 21.88
N GLU A 53 28.21 -10.61 22.03
CA GLU A 53 27.46 -10.17 23.19
C GLU A 53 25.96 -10.24 22.91
N MET A 54 25.33 -11.35 23.32
CA MET A 54 23.91 -11.31 23.71
C MET A 54 23.79 -10.42 24.94
N MET A 55 23.74 -9.11 24.72
CA MET A 55 23.57 -8.13 25.78
C MET A 55 22.22 -8.40 26.47
N ASN A 56 22.28 -8.63 27.78
CA ASN A 56 21.17 -9.11 28.60
C ASN A 56 20.03 -8.08 28.62
N LYS A 57 19.05 -8.25 27.70
CA LYS A 57 17.96 -7.30 27.38
C LYS A 57 17.10 -6.87 28.58
N GLN A 58 17.10 -7.64 29.66
CA GLN A 58 16.28 -7.39 30.85
C GLN A 58 16.83 -6.29 31.78
N VAL A 59 18.13 -5.96 31.71
CA VAL A 59 18.76 -4.99 32.63
C VAL A 59 18.72 -3.56 32.08
N LEU A 60 18.71 -3.38 30.75
CA LEU A 60 18.60 -2.07 30.08
C LEU A 60 17.17 -1.52 30.05
N ALA A 61 16.17 -2.40 29.89
CA ALA A 61 14.75 -2.02 29.91
C ALA A 61 14.32 -1.35 31.23
N LYS A 62 15.03 -1.63 32.34
CA LYS A 62 14.72 -1.09 33.67
C LYS A 62 15.33 0.29 33.95
N LYS A 63 16.30 0.75 33.15
CA LYS A 63 17.00 2.04 33.36
C LYS A 63 16.62 3.16 32.39
N LEU A 64 15.94 2.86 31.29
CA LEU A 64 15.57 3.86 30.26
C LEU A 64 14.19 4.51 30.47
N ASN A 65 13.44 4.11 31.51
CA ASN A 65 12.06 4.54 31.73
C ASN A 65 11.88 5.98 32.27
N THR A 66 12.82 6.89 32.01
CA THR A 66 12.78 8.28 32.54
C THR A 66 13.12 9.39 31.54
N TYR A 67 13.24 9.11 30.23
CA TYR A 67 13.25 10.18 29.22
C TYR A 67 12.20 9.92 28.15
N ASN A 68 11.30 10.88 28.01
CA ASN A 68 10.18 10.91 27.09
C ASN A 68 10.68 11.13 25.64
N TYR A 69 11.49 10.22 25.11
CA TYR A 69 11.91 10.23 23.72
C TYR A 69 10.69 9.87 22.87
N ARG A 70 10.23 10.80 22.03
CA ARG A 70 9.26 10.49 20.97
C ARG A 70 9.86 9.38 20.11
N GLU A 71 9.24 8.22 20.11
CA GLU A 71 9.62 7.10 19.25
C GLU A 71 9.71 7.55 17.79
N VAL A 72 10.84 7.29 17.15
CA VAL A 72 11.10 7.71 15.77
C VAL A 72 10.22 6.90 14.84
N SER A 73 9.48 7.57 13.95
CA SER A 73 8.59 6.87 13.02
C SER A 73 9.36 5.97 12.05
N THR A 74 8.74 4.88 11.61
CA THR A 74 9.32 3.96 10.61
C THR A 74 9.72 4.71 9.33
N ALA A 75 8.88 5.63 8.87
CA ALA A 75 9.20 6.46 7.71
C ALA A 75 10.40 7.39 7.95
N CYS A 76 10.61 7.88 9.18
CA CYS A 76 11.78 8.67 9.53
C CYS A 76 13.05 7.82 9.50
N ILE A 77 13.02 6.59 10.03
CA ILE A 77 14.12 5.63 9.92
C ILE A 77 14.51 5.40 8.45
N MET A 78 13.53 5.17 7.57
CA MET A 78 13.80 5.00 6.14
C MET A 78 14.43 6.25 5.50
N LYS A 79 13.96 7.46 5.85
CA LYS A 79 14.54 8.73 5.38
C LYS A 79 15.97 8.94 5.87
N ILE A 80 16.25 8.60 7.13
CA ILE A 80 17.59 8.66 7.72
C ILE A 80 18.53 7.71 6.97
N ALA A 81 18.11 6.46 6.75
CA ALA A 81 18.88 5.49 5.99
C ALA A 81 19.15 5.97 4.55
N ARG A 82 18.15 6.56 3.88
CA ARG A 82 18.32 7.15 2.53
C ARG A 82 19.35 8.26 2.52
N ALA A 83 19.27 9.20 3.47
CA ALA A 83 20.21 10.32 3.56
C ALA A 83 21.64 9.82 3.80
N LYS A 84 21.80 8.81 4.67
CA LYS A 84 23.10 8.17 4.93
C LYS A 84 23.67 7.51 3.67
N LEU A 85 22.84 6.80 2.89
CA LEU A 85 23.25 6.15 1.65
C LEU A 85 23.70 7.16 0.58
N LEU A 86 22.94 8.24 0.38
CA LEU A 86 23.28 9.30 -0.58
C LEU A 86 24.59 10.03 -0.22
N LEU A 87 24.80 10.31 1.07
CA LEU A 87 26.05 10.91 1.55
C LEU A 87 27.25 10.00 1.26
N GLN A 88 27.12 8.70 1.50
CA GLN A 88 28.17 7.73 1.22
C GLN A 88 28.50 7.65 -0.29
N ALA A 89 27.48 7.70 -1.16
CA ALA A 89 27.69 7.74 -2.60
C ALA A 89 28.47 8.98 -3.05
N SER A 90 28.18 10.15 -2.46
CA SER A 90 28.89 11.40 -2.77
C SER A 90 30.34 11.44 -2.30
N LEU A 91 30.65 10.80 -1.16
CA LEU A 91 32.02 10.75 -0.65
C LEU A 91 32.92 9.83 -1.49
N ASN A 92 32.34 8.77 -2.06
CA ASN A 92 33.07 7.84 -2.92
C ASN A 92 33.37 8.42 -4.32
N SER A 93 32.62 9.42 -4.79
CA SER A 93 32.90 10.08 -6.08
C SER A 93 34.06 11.07 -6.04
N ASP A 94 34.41 11.60 -4.87
CA ASP A 94 35.40 12.69 -4.74
C ASP A 94 36.82 12.24 -4.34
N ASN A 95 37.12 10.94 -4.27
CA ASN A 95 38.46 10.40 -3.94
C ASN A 95 39.12 11.06 -2.69
N LEU A 96 38.31 11.53 -1.74
CA LEU A 96 38.77 11.99 -0.45
C LEU A 96 38.67 10.80 0.50
N TYR A 97 39.82 10.34 1.02
CA TYR A 97 39.89 9.34 2.10
C TYR A 97 38.91 9.74 3.21
N ALA A 98 37.77 9.06 3.29
CA ALA A 98 36.82 9.27 4.37
C ALA A 98 37.43 8.66 5.64
N PRO A 99 37.64 9.43 6.72
CA PRO A 99 37.94 8.84 8.01
C PRO A 99 36.78 7.93 8.41
N ASP A 100 37.06 6.80 9.06
CA ASP A 100 36.12 5.79 9.59
C ASP A 100 34.97 6.33 10.49
N ASN A 101 34.86 7.66 10.67
CA ASN A 101 33.96 8.37 11.57
C ASN A 101 32.90 9.25 10.88
N VAL A 102 32.67 9.17 9.57
CA VAL A 102 31.48 9.80 8.93
C VAL A 102 30.25 8.87 8.99
N LEU A 103 30.22 7.94 9.94
CA LEU A 103 28.96 7.52 10.53
C LEU A 103 28.41 8.76 11.25
N ILE A 104 27.48 9.47 10.61
CA ILE A 104 26.64 10.42 11.33
C ILE A 104 25.89 9.60 12.37
N ASN A 105 26.45 9.47 13.56
CA ASN A 105 25.72 9.10 14.76
C ASN A 105 24.73 10.24 14.95
N TYR A 106 23.49 10.04 14.53
CA TYR A 106 22.41 10.98 14.78
C TYR A 106 22.27 11.12 16.30
N PRO A 107 22.75 12.23 16.90
CA PRO A 107 22.81 12.34 18.34
C PRO A 107 21.39 12.26 18.89
N GLY A 108 21.10 11.24 19.70
CA GLY A 108 19.78 11.04 20.30
C GLY A 108 18.93 9.88 19.76
N LEU A 109 19.42 9.07 18.81
CA LEU A 109 18.77 7.79 18.50
C LEU A 109 19.05 6.73 19.58
N SER A 110 18.07 5.88 19.86
CA SER A 110 18.28 4.68 20.68
C SER A 110 19.12 3.65 19.93
N ALA A 111 19.74 2.72 20.65
CA ALA A 111 20.49 1.61 20.03
C ALA A 111 19.59 0.78 19.08
N GLU A 112 18.34 0.52 19.47
CA GLU A 112 17.36 -0.17 18.63
C GLU A 112 17.05 0.61 17.35
N ALA A 113 16.86 1.94 17.44
CA ALA A 113 16.64 2.77 16.26
C ALA A 113 17.86 2.83 15.34
N MET A 114 19.08 2.71 15.88
CA MET A 114 20.29 2.60 15.06
C MET A 114 20.34 1.27 14.29
N GLU A 115 19.99 0.15 14.93
CA GLU A 115 19.89 -1.15 14.24
C GLU A 115 18.84 -1.11 13.13
N ASP A 116 17.70 -0.46 13.37
CA ASP A 116 16.66 -0.28 12.38
C ASP A 116 17.11 0.60 11.19
N VAL A 117 17.90 1.66 11.45
CA VAL A 117 18.51 2.48 10.38
C VAL A 117 19.48 1.65 9.54
N GLU A 118 20.27 0.77 10.15
CA GLU A 118 21.19 -0.10 9.43
C GLU A 118 20.46 -1.11 8.56
N LEU A 119 19.41 -1.73 9.10
CA LEU A 119 18.57 -2.65 8.34
C LEU A 119 17.90 -1.95 7.15
N ALA A 120 17.36 -0.75 7.36
CA ALA A 120 16.80 0.07 6.28
C ALA A 120 17.84 0.46 5.23
N LEU A 121 19.09 0.69 5.63
CA LEU A 121 20.19 1.00 4.73
C LEU A 121 20.56 -0.21 3.87
N LEU A 122 20.61 -1.43 4.43
CA LEU A 122 20.84 -2.67 3.68
C LEU A 122 19.79 -2.84 2.57
N LEU A 123 18.51 -2.62 2.90
CA LEU A 123 17.41 -2.71 1.94
C LEU A 123 17.55 -1.70 0.79
N GLN A 124 17.81 -0.44 1.12
CA GLN A 124 17.91 0.62 0.11
C GLN A 124 19.17 0.47 -0.76
N ALA A 125 20.29 0.05 -0.18
CA ALA A 125 21.48 -0.31 -0.94
C ALA A 125 21.22 -1.51 -1.87
N SER A 126 20.44 -2.50 -1.41
CA SER A 126 20.02 -3.62 -2.26
C SER A 126 19.23 -3.13 -3.47
N ALA A 127 18.28 -2.22 -3.28
CA ALA A 127 17.49 -1.63 -4.36
C ALA A 127 18.37 -0.87 -5.38
N GLU A 128 19.39 -0.13 -4.92
CA GLU A 128 20.35 0.54 -5.80
C GLU A 128 21.17 -0.46 -6.62
N ASN A 129 21.65 -1.55 -6.01
CA ASN A 129 22.35 -2.61 -6.74
C ASN A 129 21.44 -3.27 -7.78
N VAL A 130 20.17 -3.54 -7.44
CA VAL A 130 19.19 -4.08 -8.39
C VAL A 130 18.96 -3.12 -9.57
N ALA A 131 18.83 -1.82 -9.30
CA ALA A 131 18.67 -0.80 -10.35
C ALA A 131 19.87 -0.74 -11.31
N HIS A 132 21.08 -0.96 -10.81
CA HIS A 132 22.31 -1.03 -11.60
C HIS A 132 22.62 -2.43 -12.16
N ARG A 133 21.71 -3.40 -11.98
CA ARG A 133 21.88 -4.81 -12.40
C ARG A 133 23.07 -5.52 -11.74
N GLU A 134 23.50 -5.06 -10.58
CA GLU A 134 24.53 -5.67 -9.73
C GLU A 134 23.90 -6.75 -8.83
N PHE A 135 23.28 -7.75 -9.46
CA PHE A 135 22.42 -8.71 -8.77
C PHE A 135 23.14 -9.57 -7.72
N ASP A 136 24.41 -9.91 -7.93
CA ASP A 136 25.19 -10.66 -6.94
C ASP A 136 25.38 -9.86 -5.65
N CYS A 137 25.72 -8.57 -5.76
CA CYS A 137 25.85 -7.68 -4.61
C CYS A 137 24.50 -7.48 -3.91
N ALA A 138 23.44 -7.25 -4.68
CA ALA A 138 22.08 -7.16 -4.14
C ALA A 138 21.67 -8.41 -3.36
N ARG A 139 21.91 -9.62 -3.89
CA ARG A 139 21.58 -10.89 -3.22
C ARG A 139 22.28 -11.01 -1.87
N ILE A 140 23.55 -10.59 -1.76
CA ILE A 140 24.26 -10.69 -0.49
C ILE A 140 23.69 -9.72 0.55
N LEU A 141 23.35 -8.48 0.16
CA LEU A 141 22.70 -7.52 1.04
C LEU A 141 21.30 -7.98 1.47
N LEU A 142 20.51 -8.55 0.54
CA LEU A 142 19.19 -9.11 0.84
C LEU A 142 19.26 -10.30 1.80
N ASN A 143 20.27 -11.17 1.68
CA ASN A 143 20.49 -12.25 2.65
C ASN A 143 20.81 -11.73 4.05
N MET A 144 21.45 -10.55 4.17
CA MET A 144 21.65 -9.91 5.47
C MET A 144 20.33 -9.35 6.02
N CYS A 145 19.46 -8.79 5.16
CA CYS A 145 18.11 -8.38 5.58
C CYS A 145 17.34 -9.55 6.21
N ASP A 146 17.33 -10.73 5.58
CA ASP A 146 16.61 -11.92 6.08
C ASP A 146 17.00 -12.33 7.49
N CYS A 147 18.29 -12.21 7.82
CA CYS A 147 18.78 -12.55 9.15
C CYS A 147 18.27 -11.60 10.24
N CYS A 148 17.73 -10.43 9.87
CA CYS A 148 17.42 -9.32 10.77
C CYS A 148 15.99 -8.77 10.64
N SER A 149 15.18 -9.27 9.69
CA SER A 149 13.81 -8.79 9.43
C SER A 149 12.74 -9.88 9.60
N PRO A 150 12.41 -10.31 10.83
CA PRO A 150 11.33 -11.27 11.04
C PRO A 150 9.97 -10.66 10.69
N GLU A 151 9.07 -11.45 10.10
CA GLU A 151 7.68 -11.06 9.77
C GLU A 151 6.86 -10.65 11.01
N THR A 152 7.27 -11.06 12.22
CA THR A 152 6.62 -10.70 13.48
C THR A 152 7.31 -9.55 14.22
N GLY A 153 8.36 -8.97 13.62
CA GLY A 153 9.22 -7.94 14.20
C GLY A 153 8.57 -6.57 14.37
N ASN A 154 9.40 -5.58 14.70
CA ASN A 154 8.98 -4.17 14.74
C ASN A 154 8.55 -3.68 13.33
N PRO A 155 7.90 -2.51 13.20
CA PRO A 155 7.43 -2.03 11.90
C PRO A 155 8.54 -1.89 10.84
N VAL A 156 9.76 -1.49 11.21
CA VAL A 156 10.89 -1.38 10.26
C VAL A 156 11.26 -2.75 9.71
N GLN A 157 11.39 -3.73 10.60
CA GLN A 157 11.69 -5.12 10.23
C GLN A 157 10.64 -5.70 9.29
N ARG A 158 9.34 -5.50 9.56
CA ARG A 158 8.28 -6.02 8.69
C ARG A 158 8.25 -5.35 7.31
N VAL A 159 8.46 -4.03 7.25
CA VAL A 159 8.58 -3.33 5.96
C VAL A 159 9.78 -3.86 5.17
N VAL A 160 10.94 -4.00 5.83
CA VAL A 160 12.14 -4.54 5.19
C VAL A 160 11.91 -5.95 4.67
N PHE A 161 11.23 -6.80 5.43
CA PHE A 161 10.87 -8.15 5.02
C PHE A 161 10.11 -8.17 3.68
N TYR A 162 8.96 -7.47 3.59
CA TYR A 162 8.15 -7.50 2.36
C TYR A 162 8.85 -6.88 1.14
N PHE A 163 9.61 -5.80 1.35
CA PHE A 163 10.37 -5.19 0.26
C PHE A 163 11.59 -6.03 -0.15
N ALA A 164 12.24 -6.72 0.77
CA ALA A 164 13.34 -7.64 0.46
C ALA A 164 12.84 -8.83 -0.36
N GLU A 165 11.72 -9.43 0.02
CA GLU A 165 11.07 -10.50 -0.75
C GLU A 165 10.71 -10.05 -2.17
N ALA A 166 10.13 -8.85 -2.31
CA ALA A 166 9.82 -8.29 -3.62
C ALA A 166 11.08 -7.98 -4.46
N LEU A 167 12.18 -7.53 -3.84
CA LEU A 167 13.45 -7.32 -4.54
C LEU A 167 14.07 -8.63 -5.02
N LYS A 168 14.01 -9.71 -4.22
CA LYS A 168 14.46 -11.04 -4.65
C LYS A 168 13.66 -11.52 -5.84
N GLU A 169 12.34 -11.43 -5.77
CA GLU A 169 11.45 -11.82 -6.88
C GLU A 169 11.77 -11.02 -8.16
N LYS A 170 12.04 -9.71 -8.03
CA LYS A 170 12.49 -8.88 -9.14
C LYS A 170 13.82 -9.37 -9.73
N ILE A 171 14.81 -9.71 -8.91
CA ILE A 171 16.09 -10.25 -9.38
C ILE A 171 15.89 -11.56 -10.14
N GLU A 172 15.10 -12.50 -9.60
CA GLU A 172 14.82 -13.77 -10.27
C GLU A 172 14.12 -13.57 -11.62
N ARG A 173 13.21 -12.60 -11.70
CA ARG A 173 12.56 -12.21 -12.95
C ARG A 173 13.53 -11.56 -13.95
N ASP A 174 14.35 -10.60 -13.52
CA ASP A 174 15.28 -9.85 -14.39
C ASP A 174 16.46 -10.70 -14.88
N THR A 175 16.77 -11.80 -14.17
CA THR A 175 17.75 -12.81 -14.57
C THR A 175 17.16 -13.94 -15.43
N GLY A 176 15.83 -13.95 -15.62
CA GLY A 176 15.11 -14.96 -16.41
C GLY A 176 14.90 -16.30 -15.70
N LEU A 177 15.12 -16.37 -14.38
CA LEU A 177 14.89 -17.55 -13.55
C LEU A 177 13.40 -17.76 -13.20
N LEU A 178 12.58 -16.70 -13.29
CA LEU A 178 11.12 -16.76 -13.25
C LEU A 178 10.52 -16.32 -14.59
N SER A 179 9.60 -17.12 -15.14
CA SER A 179 8.87 -16.78 -16.37
C SER A 179 7.87 -15.64 -16.15
N ILE A 180 7.65 -14.83 -17.18
CA ILE A 180 6.84 -13.59 -17.19
C ILE A 180 5.33 -13.85 -16.97
N GLY A 181 4.87 -15.10 -17.00
CA GLY A 181 3.44 -15.43 -16.92
C GLY A 181 2.94 -15.77 -15.52
N PHE A 182 2.69 -14.79 -14.65
CA PHE A 182 2.03 -15.05 -13.34
C PHE A 182 0.88 -14.09 -12.99
N ALA A 183 0.63 -13.05 -13.78
CA ALA A 183 -0.24 -11.98 -13.34
C ALA A 183 -1.74 -12.37 -13.30
N SER A 184 -2.24 -13.25 -14.20
CA SER A 184 -3.68 -13.55 -14.29
C SER A 184 -4.18 -14.63 -13.33
N GLU A 185 -3.36 -15.64 -13.01
CA GLU A 185 -3.77 -16.73 -12.09
C GLU A 185 -3.85 -16.25 -10.63
N ASN A 186 -2.96 -15.35 -10.21
CA ASN A 186 -2.94 -14.84 -8.84
C ASN A 186 -4.16 -13.99 -8.45
N GLN A 187 -4.84 -13.32 -9.39
CA GLN A 187 -6.00 -12.46 -9.05
C GLN A 187 -7.18 -13.26 -8.49
N LEU A 188 -7.44 -14.44 -9.06
CA LEU A 188 -8.52 -15.30 -8.63
C LEU A 188 -8.25 -15.86 -7.22
N ASP A 189 -6.98 -16.06 -6.87
CA ASP A 189 -6.58 -16.52 -5.54
C ASP A 189 -6.54 -15.39 -4.51
N THR A 190 -6.06 -14.20 -4.85
CA THR A 190 -6.14 -13.01 -3.97
C THR A 190 -7.59 -12.68 -3.60
N GLU A 191 -8.53 -12.70 -4.56
CA GLU A 191 -9.95 -12.43 -4.27
C GLU A 191 -10.60 -13.51 -3.40
N LYS A 192 -10.28 -14.80 -3.60
CA LYS A 192 -10.75 -15.88 -2.70
C LYS A 192 -10.22 -15.70 -1.29
N ILE A 193 -8.94 -15.34 -1.15
CA ILE A 193 -8.30 -15.10 0.13
C ILE A 193 -8.91 -13.87 0.82
N LEU A 194 -9.15 -12.79 0.07
CA LEU A 194 -9.83 -11.58 0.54
C LEU A 194 -11.22 -11.92 1.09
N HIS A 195 -11.95 -12.76 0.37
CA HIS A 195 -13.24 -13.27 0.81
C HIS A 195 -13.17 -14.09 2.09
N ALA A 196 -12.22 -15.02 2.18
CA ALA A 196 -12.03 -15.84 3.38
C ALA A 196 -11.75 -14.98 4.62
N HIS A 197 -11.17 -13.79 4.44
CA HIS A 197 -10.81 -12.87 5.52
C HIS A 197 -11.62 -11.57 5.54
N ILE A 198 -12.79 -11.52 4.89
CA ILE A 198 -13.55 -10.28 4.74
C ILE A 198 -13.89 -9.62 6.09
N GLN A 199 -14.21 -10.41 7.12
CA GLN A 199 -14.52 -9.91 8.46
C GLN A 199 -13.30 -9.28 9.14
N THR A 200 -12.15 -9.93 8.99
CA THR A 200 -10.84 -9.47 9.50
C THR A 200 -10.46 -8.12 8.87
N LEU A 201 -10.68 -7.99 7.57
CA LEU A 201 -10.40 -6.76 6.82
C LEU A 201 -11.36 -5.62 7.20
N ILE A 202 -12.64 -5.92 7.40
CA ILE A 202 -13.60 -4.93 7.93
C ILE A 202 -13.16 -4.45 9.32
N SER A 203 -12.71 -5.34 10.20
CA SER A 203 -12.21 -4.96 11.53
C SER A 203 -11.01 -4.02 11.40
N LEU A 204 -10.00 -4.43 10.62
CA LEU A 204 -8.82 -3.62 10.37
C LEU A 204 -9.17 -2.21 9.87
N GLN A 205 -10.06 -2.12 8.89
CA GLN A 205 -10.49 -0.83 8.35
C GLN A 205 -11.16 0.05 9.41
N ASN A 206 -11.89 -0.53 10.37
CA ASN A 206 -12.49 0.23 11.46
C ASN A 206 -11.49 0.64 12.54
N ASP A 207 -10.40 -0.10 12.70
CA ASP A 207 -9.34 0.16 13.68
C ASP A 207 -8.29 1.15 13.18
N LEU A 208 -8.12 1.30 11.86
CA LEU A 208 -7.27 2.31 11.24
C LEU A 208 -8.04 3.64 11.06
N PRO A 209 -7.40 4.81 11.24
CA PRO A 209 -8.07 6.10 11.13
C PRO A 209 -8.55 6.42 9.70
N PHE A 210 -7.89 5.89 8.68
CA PHE A 210 -8.09 6.28 7.28
C PHE A 210 -9.50 6.00 6.76
N SER A 211 -10.00 4.77 6.96
CA SER A 211 -11.29 4.35 6.40
C SER A 211 -12.49 5.00 7.10
N PRO A 212 -12.56 5.11 8.44
CA PRO A 212 -13.65 5.80 9.11
C PRO A 212 -13.71 7.29 8.73
N ILE A 213 -12.56 7.98 8.69
CA ILE A 213 -12.51 9.40 8.32
C ILE A 213 -13.08 9.61 6.92
N THR A 214 -12.55 8.89 5.92
CA THR A 214 -13.02 9.03 4.53
C THR A 214 -14.47 8.59 4.35
N ARG A 215 -14.87 7.49 4.99
CA ARG A 215 -16.23 6.95 4.92
C ARG A 215 -17.26 7.95 5.39
N PHE A 216 -17.21 8.40 6.64
CA PHE A 216 -18.26 9.28 7.19
C PHE A 216 -18.24 10.66 6.54
N THR A 217 -17.05 11.23 6.32
CA THR A 217 -16.92 12.53 5.65
C THR A 217 -17.46 12.46 4.22
N GLY A 218 -17.22 11.36 3.51
CA GLY A 218 -17.78 11.07 2.19
C GLY A 218 -19.29 10.85 2.21
N MET A 219 -19.82 10.11 3.19
CA MET A 219 -21.28 9.98 3.36
C MET A 219 -21.94 11.35 3.54
N GLN A 220 -21.36 12.21 4.37
CA GLN A 220 -21.88 13.57 4.56
C GLN A 220 -21.82 14.38 3.27
N ALA A 221 -20.70 14.32 2.53
CA ALA A 221 -20.59 15.00 1.25
C ALA A 221 -21.64 14.49 0.24
N ILE A 222 -21.93 13.19 0.23
CA ILE A 222 -22.99 12.61 -0.60
C ILE A 222 -24.36 13.16 -0.17
N LEU A 223 -24.67 13.09 1.13
CA LEU A 223 -25.95 13.57 1.69
C LEU A 223 -26.22 15.03 1.35
N ASP A 224 -25.21 15.88 1.49
CA ASP A 224 -25.29 17.32 1.16
C ASP A 224 -25.66 17.54 -0.33
N ASN A 225 -25.15 16.70 -1.23
CA ASN A 225 -25.32 16.84 -2.67
C ASN A 225 -26.59 16.16 -3.21
N VAL A 226 -27.23 15.31 -2.41
CA VAL A 226 -28.49 14.64 -2.76
C VAL A 226 -29.65 15.09 -1.90
N ALA A 227 -29.49 16.13 -1.08
CA ALA A 227 -30.48 16.60 -0.10
C ALA A 227 -31.89 16.81 -0.68
N SER A 228 -31.99 17.37 -1.88
CA SER A 228 -33.25 17.62 -2.58
C SER A 228 -33.68 16.51 -3.55
N ALA A 229 -32.93 15.41 -3.63
CA ALA A 229 -33.15 14.35 -4.61
C ALA A 229 -34.14 13.31 -4.09
N LYS A 230 -35.17 12.98 -4.88
CA LYS A 230 -36.10 11.88 -4.56
C LYS A 230 -35.63 10.53 -5.09
N LYS A 231 -34.96 10.52 -6.24
CA LYS A 231 -34.34 9.32 -6.82
C LYS A 231 -32.83 9.52 -6.86
N ILE A 232 -32.10 8.59 -6.27
CA ILE A 232 -30.65 8.66 -6.13
C ILE A 232 -30.04 7.41 -6.74
N HIS A 233 -29.01 7.58 -7.57
CA HIS A 233 -28.26 6.48 -8.14
C HIS A 233 -26.79 6.57 -7.73
N LEU A 234 -26.39 5.70 -6.82
CA LEU A 234 -25.02 5.59 -6.35
C LEU A 234 -24.28 4.53 -7.16
N ILE A 235 -23.21 4.93 -7.85
CA ILE A 235 -22.30 4.04 -8.57
C ILE A 235 -21.02 3.88 -7.72
N ASP A 236 -20.82 2.71 -7.13
CA ASP A 236 -19.62 2.34 -6.37
C ASP A 236 -18.66 1.56 -7.27
N LEU A 237 -17.49 2.12 -7.54
CA LEU A 237 -16.49 1.55 -8.45
C LEU A 237 -15.68 0.41 -7.84
N GLY A 238 -15.87 0.10 -6.56
CA GLY A 238 -15.10 -0.93 -5.87
C GLY A 238 -15.75 -1.32 -4.55
N ILE A 239 -16.99 -1.84 -4.62
CA ILE A 239 -17.71 -2.23 -3.41
C ILE A 239 -16.86 -3.23 -2.63
N GLN A 240 -16.58 -2.90 -1.38
CA GLN A 240 -15.85 -3.78 -0.49
C GLN A 240 -16.83 -4.81 0.07
N SER A 241 -17.16 -4.72 1.35
CA SER A 241 -18.25 -5.49 1.92
C SER A 241 -19.64 -4.89 1.68
N GLY A 242 -19.70 -3.65 1.19
CA GLY A 242 -20.92 -2.84 1.08
C GLY A 242 -21.44 -2.31 2.43
N CYS A 243 -20.91 -2.77 3.58
CA CYS A 243 -21.49 -2.42 4.88
C CYS A 243 -21.49 -0.92 5.20
N HIS A 244 -20.60 -0.13 4.59
CA HIS A 244 -20.57 1.31 4.78
C HIS A 244 -21.79 2.03 4.18
N TRP A 245 -22.45 1.43 3.18
CA TRP A 245 -23.68 1.99 2.61
C TRP A 245 -24.90 1.83 3.52
N THR A 246 -24.83 1.02 4.58
CA THR A 246 -25.90 0.99 5.60
C THR A 246 -26.02 2.32 6.35
N ILE A 247 -24.91 3.05 6.50
CA ILE A 247 -24.88 4.39 7.08
C ILE A 247 -25.66 5.36 6.19
N LEU A 248 -25.46 5.29 4.87
CA LEU A 248 -26.21 6.10 3.91
C LEU A 248 -27.70 5.76 3.93
N LEU A 249 -28.03 4.47 3.95
CA LEU A 249 -29.42 3.99 4.04
C LEU A 249 -30.14 4.56 5.26
N GLN A 250 -29.50 4.49 6.44
CA GLN A 250 -30.05 5.05 7.68
C GLN A 250 -30.20 6.58 7.60
N ALA A 251 -29.15 7.29 7.17
CA ALA A 251 -29.20 8.75 7.08
C ALA A 251 -30.27 9.25 6.10
N LEU A 252 -30.47 8.54 4.99
CA LEU A 252 -31.54 8.84 4.02
C LEU A 252 -32.94 8.52 4.56
N ALA A 253 -33.07 7.51 5.44
CA ALA A 253 -34.34 7.17 6.08
C ALA A 253 -34.78 8.21 7.13
N GLU A 254 -33.82 8.86 7.78
CA GLU A 254 -34.04 9.91 8.78
C GLU A 254 -34.12 11.32 8.16
N ARG A 255 -34.00 11.43 6.84
CA ARG A 255 -34.01 12.70 6.13
C ARG A 255 -35.41 13.32 6.10
N ASN A 256 -35.57 14.48 6.76
CA ASN A 256 -36.87 15.15 6.92
C ASN A 256 -37.25 16.07 5.75
N ASP A 257 -36.28 16.73 5.12
CA ASP A 257 -36.56 17.82 4.17
C ASP A 257 -37.12 17.33 2.82
N CYS A 258 -36.71 16.14 2.38
CA CYS A 258 -37.17 15.53 1.14
C CYS A 258 -37.24 14.01 1.30
N ALA A 259 -38.42 13.41 1.17
CA ALA A 259 -38.54 11.95 1.20
C ALA A 259 -37.81 11.31 0.00
N VAL A 260 -37.04 10.25 0.25
CA VAL A 260 -36.48 9.41 -0.82
C VAL A 260 -37.58 8.50 -1.36
N GLU A 261 -37.67 8.36 -2.67
CA GLU A 261 -38.56 7.42 -3.35
C GLU A 261 -37.80 6.16 -3.79
N LEU A 262 -36.58 6.34 -4.31
CA LEU A 262 -35.72 5.28 -4.83
C LEU A 262 -34.25 5.57 -4.55
N LEU A 263 -33.54 4.57 -4.02
CA LEU A 263 -32.08 4.49 -4.03
C LEU A 263 -31.63 3.29 -4.86
N THR A 264 -30.95 3.55 -5.98
CA THR A 264 -30.26 2.54 -6.78
C THR A 264 -28.79 2.51 -6.39
N ILE A 265 -28.26 1.37 -5.95
CA ILE A 265 -26.83 1.17 -5.72
C ILE A 265 -26.31 0.25 -6.83
N THR A 266 -25.43 0.76 -7.68
CA THR A 266 -24.72 -0.02 -8.68
C THR A 266 -23.31 -0.28 -8.21
N SER A 267 -22.96 -1.56 -8.11
CA SER A 267 -21.62 -1.99 -7.76
C SER A 267 -20.87 -2.46 -9.00
N VAL A 268 -19.67 -1.92 -9.21
CA VAL A 268 -18.75 -2.34 -10.25
C VAL A 268 -17.64 -3.21 -9.66
N GLY A 269 -17.22 -4.23 -10.38
CA GLY A 269 -16.02 -5.01 -10.07
C GLY A 269 -15.89 -6.23 -10.97
N THR A 270 -14.82 -7.01 -10.79
CA THR A 270 -14.53 -8.18 -11.65
C THR A 270 -15.08 -9.50 -11.10
N ASN A 271 -15.37 -9.57 -9.80
CA ASN A 271 -15.81 -10.79 -9.13
C ASN A 271 -17.32 -10.74 -8.82
N ARG A 272 -18.14 -11.34 -9.69
CA ARG A 272 -19.61 -11.39 -9.54
C ARG A 272 -20.06 -11.86 -8.15
N SER A 273 -19.50 -12.97 -7.66
CA SER A 273 -19.90 -13.57 -6.38
C SER A 273 -19.74 -12.60 -5.22
N ARG A 274 -18.68 -11.76 -5.26
CA ARG A 274 -18.46 -10.69 -4.28
C ARG A 274 -19.51 -9.61 -4.32
N LEU A 275 -19.78 -9.09 -5.51
CA LEU A 275 -20.72 -7.99 -5.71
C LEU A 275 -22.12 -8.43 -5.30
N GLU A 276 -22.52 -9.66 -5.68
CA GLU A 276 -23.79 -10.25 -5.26
C GLU A 276 -23.86 -10.50 -3.75
N TRP A 277 -22.76 -10.93 -3.12
CA TRP A 277 -22.71 -11.08 -1.67
C TRP A 277 -22.95 -9.74 -0.96
N ALA A 278 -22.24 -8.67 -1.36
CA ALA A 278 -22.40 -7.33 -0.80
C ALA A 278 -23.84 -6.80 -1.03
N GLY A 279 -24.38 -7.00 -2.23
CA GLY A 279 -25.76 -6.67 -2.57
C GLY A 279 -26.78 -7.38 -1.69
N ARG A 280 -26.62 -8.69 -1.46
CA ARG A 280 -27.50 -9.45 -0.55
C ARG A 280 -27.46 -8.90 0.88
N GLN A 281 -26.27 -8.55 1.40
CA GLN A 281 -26.16 -7.96 2.74
C GLN A 281 -26.90 -6.61 2.82
N LEU A 282 -26.71 -5.74 1.83
CA LEU A 282 -27.36 -4.43 1.78
C LEU A 282 -28.87 -4.52 1.62
N MET A 283 -29.34 -5.35 0.71
CA MET A 283 -30.77 -5.57 0.49
C MET A 283 -31.44 -6.22 1.70
N SER A 284 -30.75 -7.12 2.40
CA SER A 284 -31.23 -7.69 3.66
C SER A 284 -31.34 -6.63 4.76
N PHE A 285 -30.38 -5.71 4.85
CA PHE A 285 -30.43 -4.61 5.80
C PHE A 285 -31.58 -3.65 5.46
N ALA A 286 -31.76 -3.28 4.19
CA ALA A 286 -32.74 -2.30 3.76
C ALA A 286 -34.20 -2.73 3.98
N ARG A 287 -34.52 -4.02 3.79
CA ARG A 287 -35.90 -4.55 3.72
C ARG A 287 -36.84 -4.04 4.82
N ASP A 288 -36.34 -3.97 6.06
CA ASP A 288 -37.14 -3.62 7.24
C ASP A 288 -36.64 -2.34 7.95
N LYS A 289 -35.66 -1.63 7.35
CA LYS A 289 -34.95 -0.52 8.01
C LYS A 289 -35.10 0.82 7.33
N VAL A 290 -35.61 0.87 6.10
CA VAL A 290 -35.80 2.14 5.37
C VAL A 290 -37.21 2.26 4.79
N PRO A 291 -37.80 3.47 4.73
CA PRO A 291 -39.17 3.69 4.26
C PRO A 291 -39.30 3.87 2.74
N PHE A 292 -38.27 3.54 1.95
CA PHE A 292 -38.20 3.80 0.51
C PHE A 292 -37.67 2.59 -0.27
N LYS A 293 -37.82 2.61 -1.61
CA LYS A 293 -37.37 1.50 -2.46
C LYS A 293 -35.85 1.51 -2.58
N VAL A 294 -35.24 0.35 -2.42
CA VAL A 294 -33.81 0.14 -2.68
C VAL A 294 -33.66 -0.85 -3.82
N ALA A 295 -32.82 -0.52 -4.79
CA ALA A 295 -32.43 -1.40 -5.88
C ALA A 295 -30.92 -1.62 -5.84
N PHE A 296 -30.47 -2.84 -6.14
CA PHE A 296 -29.05 -3.16 -6.22
C PHE A 296 -28.73 -3.75 -7.59
N LYS A 297 -27.77 -3.14 -8.31
CA LYS A 297 -27.32 -3.57 -9.64
C LYS A 297 -25.86 -4.04 -9.56
N VAL A 298 -25.56 -5.12 -10.27
CA VAL A 298 -24.20 -5.70 -10.36
C VAL A 298 -23.66 -5.48 -11.77
N VAL A 299 -22.54 -4.77 -11.88
CA VAL A 299 -21.79 -4.58 -13.13
C VAL A 299 -20.47 -5.33 -13.03
N VAL A 300 -20.38 -6.46 -13.73
CA VAL A 300 -19.16 -7.28 -13.77
C VAL A 300 -18.26 -6.80 -14.90
N SER A 301 -17.33 -5.89 -14.59
CA SER A 301 -16.44 -5.27 -15.57
C SER A 301 -15.21 -4.67 -14.90
N LYS A 302 -14.11 -4.51 -15.65
CA LYS A 302 -13.01 -3.64 -15.23
C LYS A 302 -13.41 -2.19 -15.46
N ILE A 303 -12.89 -1.28 -14.63
CA ILE A 303 -13.20 0.16 -14.74
C ILE A 303 -12.82 0.71 -16.11
N ALA A 304 -11.71 0.26 -16.68
CA ALA A 304 -11.23 0.62 -18.01
C ALA A 304 -12.18 0.21 -19.16
N GLU A 305 -13.10 -0.74 -18.93
CA GLU A 305 -13.98 -1.33 -19.93
C GLU A 305 -15.45 -0.87 -19.78
N LEU A 306 -15.71 0.06 -18.85
CA LEU A 306 -17.06 0.54 -18.55
C LEU A 306 -17.67 1.34 -19.71
N ARG A 307 -19.00 1.23 -19.85
CA ARG A 307 -19.81 1.92 -20.85
C ARG A 307 -21.10 2.43 -20.21
N GLU A 308 -21.66 3.50 -20.74
CA GLU A 308 -22.85 4.18 -20.21
C GLU A 308 -24.03 3.22 -20.03
N ASN A 309 -24.28 2.37 -21.03
CA ASN A 309 -25.40 1.44 -21.05
C ASN A 309 -25.36 0.36 -19.96
N LEU A 310 -24.25 0.22 -19.22
CA LEU A 310 -24.13 -0.72 -18.09
C LEU A 310 -24.80 -0.21 -16.81
N PHE A 311 -24.99 1.10 -16.68
CA PHE A 311 -25.55 1.69 -15.46
C PHE A 311 -27.07 1.80 -15.51
N GLU A 312 -27.63 1.98 -16.72
CA GLU A 312 -29.08 2.15 -16.95
C GLU A 312 -29.65 3.24 -16.03
N VAL A 313 -29.02 4.41 -16.02
CA VAL A 313 -29.47 5.58 -15.25
C VAL A 313 -30.84 6.02 -15.76
N GLU A 314 -31.80 6.16 -14.86
CA GLU A 314 -33.16 6.60 -15.20
C GLU A 314 -33.30 8.13 -15.17
N SER A 315 -34.24 8.65 -15.97
CA SER A 315 -34.54 10.09 -15.97
C SER A 315 -35.01 10.55 -14.58
N GLY A 316 -34.42 11.65 -14.11
CA GLY A 316 -34.68 12.24 -12.80
C GLY A 316 -33.85 11.67 -11.65
N GLU A 317 -32.99 10.67 -11.88
CA GLU A 317 -32.03 10.22 -10.88
C GLU A 317 -30.89 11.24 -10.70
N LYS A 318 -30.55 11.54 -9.44
CA LYS A 318 -29.29 12.22 -9.10
C LYS A 318 -28.20 11.17 -8.94
N VAL A 319 -27.24 11.20 -9.85
CA VAL A 319 -26.15 10.22 -9.88
C VAL A 319 -24.97 10.68 -9.01
N VAL A 320 -24.44 9.76 -8.22
CA VAL A 320 -23.21 9.93 -7.44
C VAL A 320 -22.24 8.83 -7.84
N VAL A 321 -20.99 9.17 -8.13
CA VAL A 321 -19.92 8.19 -8.37
C VAL A 321 -19.01 8.16 -7.16
N TYR A 322 -18.75 6.98 -6.62
CA TYR A 322 -17.88 6.76 -5.48
C TYR A 322 -16.71 5.86 -5.87
N SER A 323 -15.49 6.38 -5.70
CA SER A 323 -14.24 5.68 -5.99
C SER A 323 -13.35 5.67 -4.76
N ASN A 324 -13.06 4.48 -4.24
CA ASN A 324 -12.13 4.29 -3.13
C ASN A 324 -10.97 3.37 -3.55
N MET A 325 -9.82 3.96 -3.83
CA MET A 325 -8.58 3.31 -4.25
C MET A 325 -8.73 2.51 -5.55
N GLN A 326 -9.50 3.04 -6.51
CA GLN A 326 -9.81 2.32 -7.75
C GLN A 326 -9.23 2.97 -9.00
N LEU A 327 -9.07 4.29 -9.04
CA LEU A 327 -8.63 5.00 -10.24
C LEU A 327 -7.14 4.78 -10.52
N CYS A 328 -6.35 4.42 -9.51
CA CYS A 328 -4.96 4.02 -9.66
C CYS A 328 -4.73 2.90 -10.70
N SER A 329 -5.76 2.07 -10.96
CA SER A 329 -5.71 1.01 -11.98
C SER A 329 -5.83 1.53 -13.43
N LEU A 330 -6.40 2.72 -13.63
CA LEU A 330 -6.57 3.33 -14.95
C LEU A 330 -5.28 3.92 -15.49
N LEU A 331 -4.36 4.28 -14.60
CA LEU A 331 -3.10 4.93 -14.94
C LEU A 331 -2.09 4.01 -15.64
N ALA A 332 -2.38 2.71 -15.74
CA ALA A 332 -1.62 1.81 -16.60
C ALA A 332 -1.72 2.18 -18.10
N SER A 333 -2.76 2.91 -18.52
CA SER A 333 -2.87 3.44 -19.88
C SER A 333 -3.63 4.76 -19.90
N GLN A 334 -3.06 5.77 -20.57
CA GLN A 334 -3.72 7.07 -20.76
C GLN A 334 -5.11 6.92 -21.43
N SER A 335 -5.27 5.97 -22.36
CA SER A 335 -6.55 5.73 -23.03
C SER A 335 -7.62 5.19 -22.09
N HIS A 336 -7.26 4.42 -21.05
CA HIS A 336 -8.21 3.94 -20.05
C HIS A 336 -8.73 5.08 -19.20
N LEU A 337 -7.84 5.98 -18.75
CA LEU A 337 -8.23 7.15 -17.99
C LEU A 337 -9.13 8.08 -18.83
N GLU A 338 -8.76 8.36 -20.08
CA GLU A 338 -9.55 9.24 -20.95
C GLU A 338 -10.92 8.64 -21.31
N SER A 339 -10.99 7.33 -21.51
CA SER A 339 -12.26 6.62 -21.73
C SER A 339 -13.16 6.69 -20.49
N PHE A 340 -12.59 6.47 -19.30
CA PHE A 340 -13.32 6.60 -18.04
C PHE A 340 -13.82 8.04 -17.81
N LEU A 341 -12.98 9.05 -18.02
CA LEU A 341 -13.39 10.45 -17.83
C LEU A 341 -14.43 10.89 -18.87
N SER A 342 -14.36 10.38 -20.10
CA SER A 342 -15.40 10.57 -21.11
C SER A 342 -16.73 9.95 -20.67
N LEU A 343 -16.69 8.75 -20.09
CA LEU A 343 -17.87 8.11 -19.50
C LEU A 343 -18.44 8.92 -18.34
N ILE A 344 -17.60 9.42 -17.42
CA ILE A 344 -18.05 10.28 -16.31
C ILE A 344 -18.74 11.54 -16.83
N LYS A 345 -18.24 12.13 -17.92
CA LYS A 345 -18.87 13.28 -18.58
C LYS A 345 -20.24 12.95 -19.17
N ILE A 346 -20.40 11.75 -19.73
CA ILE A 346 -21.70 11.27 -20.25
C ILE A 346 -22.68 11.02 -19.10
N ILE A 347 -22.25 10.32 -18.04
CA ILE A 347 -23.08 10.04 -16.85
C ILE A 347 -23.48 11.35 -16.15
N ASN A 348 -22.61 12.36 -16.18
CA ASN A 348 -22.81 13.68 -15.57
C ASN A 348 -23.26 13.60 -14.10
N PRO A 349 -22.49 12.93 -13.21
CA PRO A 349 -22.84 12.84 -11.80
C PRO A 349 -22.91 14.21 -11.13
N CYS A 350 -23.84 14.35 -10.18
CA CYS A 350 -23.92 15.54 -9.33
C CYS A 350 -22.77 15.64 -8.33
N LEU A 351 -22.11 14.51 -8.05
CA LEU A 351 -20.92 14.43 -7.21
C LEU A 351 -20.10 13.20 -7.60
N MET A 352 -18.79 13.37 -7.77
CA MET A 352 -17.84 12.26 -7.80
C MET A 352 -16.94 12.33 -6.56
N VAL A 353 -16.93 11.27 -5.77
CA VAL A 353 -16.14 11.12 -4.55
C VAL A 353 -14.91 10.28 -4.87
N VAL A 354 -13.71 10.79 -4.61
CA VAL A 354 -12.44 10.13 -4.95
C VAL A 354 -11.52 10.07 -3.73
N ILE A 355 -11.14 8.85 -3.36
CA ILE A 355 -10.15 8.56 -2.32
C ILE A 355 -9.02 7.77 -2.98
N GLU A 356 -7.79 8.28 -2.95
CA GLU A 356 -6.62 7.65 -3.56
C GLU A 356 -5.40 7.70 -2.61
N GLN A 357 -4.38 6.87 -2.88
CA GLN A 357 -3.14 6.91 -2.11
C GLN A 357 -2.33 8.15 -2.51
N GLU A 358 -1.88 8.92 -1.52
CA GLU A 358 -1.10 10.15 -1.76
C GLU A 358 0.40 9.81 -1.89
N VAL A 359 0.76 9.09 -2.95
CA VAL A 359 2.15 8.68 -3.23
C VAL A 359 2.39 8.64 -4.74
N LYS A 360 3.54 9.15 -5.20
CA LYS A 360 3.89 9.19 -6.63
C LYS A 360 4.67 7.94 -7.02
N THR A 361 4.01 7.03 -7.72
CA THR A 361 4.61 5.79 -8.24
C THR A 361 4.44 5.62 -9.75
N SER A 362 3.90 6.59 -10.49
CA SER A 362 3.90 6.50 -11.98
C SER A 362 5.22 6.98 -12.60
N HIS A 363 6.19 7.42 -11.79
CA HIS A 363 7.52 7.83 -12.25
C HIS A 363 8.24 6.73 -13.05
N SER A 364 9.07 7.16 -14.00
CA SER A 364 9.76 6.28 -14.96
C SER A 364 10.84 5.42 -14.32
N THR A 365 11.55 5.90 -13.31
CA THR A 365 12.66 5.14 -12.71
C THR A 365 12.17 4.19 -11.61
N PHE A 366 12.75 2.98 -11.57
CA PHE A 366 12.49 2.00 -10.52
C PHE A 366 12.82 2.53 -9.13
N LEU A 367 13.96 3.21 -8.96
CA LEU A 367 14.40 3.72 -7.66
C LEU A 367 13.49 4.80 -7.10
N ASP A 368 12.98 5.72 -7.93
CA ASP A 368 12.06 6.75 -7.43
C ASP A 368 10.76 6.14 -6.94
N ARG A 369 10.19 5.19 -7.71
CA ARG A 369 9.00 4.44 -7.30
C ARG A 369 9.23 3.66 -6.02
N PHE A 370 10.35 2.93 -5.94
CA PHE A 370 10.74 2.15 -4.77
C PHE A 370 10.82 3.03 -3.52
N ASN A 371 11.58 4.13 -3.59
CA ASN A 371 11.80 5.01 -2.45
C ASN A 371 10.52 5.72 -2.01
N ASN A 372 9.73 6.25 -2.94
CA ASN A 372 8.47 6.92 -2.61
C ASN A 372 7.49 5.94 -1.94
N TYR A 373 7.36 4.74 -2.49
CA TYR A 373 6.45 3.74 -1.94
C TYR A 373 6.94 3.13 -0.63
N LEU A 374 8.27 3.01 -0.42
CA LEU A 374 8.86 2.60 0.84
C LEU A 374 8.50 3.57 1.98
N ILE A 375 8.59 4.88 1.74
CA ILE A 375 8.22 5.89 2.74
C ILE A 375 6.72 5.84 3.07
N HIS A 376 5.88 5.78 2.04
CA HIS A 376 4.42 5.70 2.21
C HIS A 376 4.01 4.43 2.98
N THR A 377 4.49 3.28 2.52
CA THR A 377 4.21 1.98 3.16
C THR A 377 4.71 1.95 4.60
N SER A 378 5.87 2.55 4.88
CA SER A 378 6.39 2.65 6.25
C SER A 378 5.43 3.39 7.19
N ALA A 379 4.76 4.44 6.73
CA ALA A 379 3.75 5.14 7.51
C ALA A 379 2.50 4.26 7.75
N VAL A 380 2.09 3.48 6.75
CA VAL A 380 0.96 2.53 6.88
C VAL A 380 1.29 1.41 7.87
N PHE A 381 2.47 0.80 7.81
CA PHE A 381 2.91 -0.23 8.75
C PHE A 381 3.05 0.29 10.19
N ASP A 382 3.55 1.51 10.36
CA ASP A 382 3.61 2.18 11.66
C ASP A 382 2.20 2.46 12.21
N CYS A 383 1.25 2.82 11.35
CA CYS A 383 -0.17 2.97 11.70
C CYS A 383 -0.81 1.64 12.13
N ILE A 384 -0.60 0.57 11.37
CA ILE A 384 -1.09 -0.77 11.69
C ILE A 384 -0.51 -1.23 13.02
N HIS A 385 0.78 -1.02 13.25
CA HIS A 385 1.42 -1.35 14.53
C HIS A 385 0.78 -0.59 15.69
N SER A 386 0.62 0.73 15.55
CA SER A 386 0.06 1.58 16.61
C SER A 386 -1.41 1.24 16.91
N CYS A 387 -2.19 0.82 15.91
CA CYS A 387 -3.63 0.61 16.05
C CYS A 387 -4.00 -0.85 16.39
N VAL A 388 -3.28 -1.81 15.81
CA VAL A 388 -3.71 -3.22 15.64
C VAL A 388 -2.67 -4.25 16.13
N ALA A 389 -1.62 -3.84 16.85
CA ALA A 389 -0.56 -4.74 17.33
C ALA A 389 -1.03 -5.99 18.12
N HIS A 390 -2.23 -5.95 18.72
CA HIS A 390 -2.81 -7.03 19.51
C HIS A 390 -3.57 -8.08 18.66
N MET A 391 -3.77 -7.84 17.37
CA MET A 391 -4.50 -8.73 16.46
C MET A 391 -3.55 -9.33 15.42
N SER A 392 -2.70 -10.28 15.84
CA SER A 392 -1.64 -10.85 14.99
C SER A 392 -2.16 -11.41 13.67
N GLN A 393 -3.25 -12.18 13.69
CA GLN A 393 -3.86 -12.76 12.49
C GLN A 393 -4.42 -11.67 11.56
N THR A 394 -5.04 -10.63 12.11
CA THR A 394 -5.55 -9.50 11.32
C THR A 394 -4.43 -8.74 10.64
N ARG A 395 -3.34 -8.51 11.38
CA ARG A 395 -2.13 -7.86 10.88
C ARG A 395 -1.49 -8.67 9.76
N GLU A 396 -1.19 -9.96 9.99
CA GLU A 396 -0.51 -10.84 9.02
C GLU A 396 -1.29 -10.96 7.71
N VAL A 397 -2.61 -11.14 7.79
CA VAL A 397 -3.47 -11.17 6.59
C VAL A 397 -3.35 -9.85 5.82
N SER A 398 -3.39 -8.71 6.51
CA SER A 398 -3.36 -7.41 5.83
C SER A 398 -2.00 -7.00 5.29
N GLU A 399 -0.93 -7.22 6.05
CA GLU A 399 0.43 -6.88 5.67
C GLU A 399 0.87 -7.80 4.52
N GLY A 400 0.58 -9.10 4.62
CA GLY A 400 0.94 -10.09 3.59
C GLY A 400 0.11 -10.01 2.32
N ILE A 401 -1.23 -9.99 2.42
CA ILE A 401 -2.11 -10.13 1.25
C ILE A 401 -2.37 -8.78 0.58
N LEU A 402 -2.57 -7.69 1.34
CA LEU A 402 -2.92 -6.41 0.73
C LEU A 402 -1.69 -5.56 0.44
N LEU A 403 -0.82 -5.36 1.43
CA LEU A 403 0.35 -4.52 1.24
C LEU A 403 1.43 -5.26 0.46
N GLY A 404 1.67 -6.54 0.77
CA GLY A 404 2.61 -7.39 0.02
C GLY A 404 2.33 -7.43 -1.48
N ASP A 405 1.08 -7.67 -1.90
CA ASP A 405 0.72 -7.72 -3.32
C ASP A 405 0.94 -6.37 -4.04
N ILE A 406 0.63 -5.24 -3.38
CA ILE A 406 0.87 -3.92 -3.96
C ILE A 406 2.38 -3.60 -3.98
N ILE A 407 3.13 -3.94 -2.94
CA ILE A 407 4.60 -3.82 -2.91
C ILE A 407 5.20 -4.60 -4.09
N LYS A 408 4.79 -5.85 -4.30
CA LYS A 408 5.22 -6.64 -5.45
C LYS A 408 4.84 -6.00 -6.78
N ASN A 409 3.64 -5.43 -6.90
CA ASN A 409 3.25 -4.71 -8.10
C ASN A 409 4.18 -3.51 -8.38
N ILE A 410 4.52 -2.72 -7.37
CA ILE A 410 5.40 -1.55 -7.53
C ILE A 410 6.85 -1.95 -7.82
N VAL A 411 7.35 -3.01 -7.18
CA VAL A 411 8.78 -3.40 -7.23
C VAL A 411 9.07 -4.35 -8.39
N VAL A 412 8.29 -5.42 -8.54
CA VAL A 412 8.59 -6.53 -9.45
C VAL A 412 8.13 -6.23 -10.89
N THR A 413 7.00 -5.54 -11.07
CA THR A 413 6.39 -5.35 -12.39
C THR A 413 6.78 -4.01 -13.05
N GLU A 414 6.91 -4.00 -14.37
CA GLU A 414 7.29 -2.85 -15.18
C GLU A 414 6.31 -2.67 -16.35
N GLY A 415 6.29 -1.47 -16.94
CA GLY A 415 5.48 -1.18 -18.14
C GLY A 415 4.00 -1.50 -17.98
N GLU A 416 3.39 -2.12 -19.00
CA GLU A 416 1.97 -2.45 -19.06
C GLU A 416 1.55 -3.55 -18.06
N GLU A 417 2.49 -4.33 -17.56
CA GLU A 417 2.18 -5.34 -16.54
C GLU A 417 1.94 -4.74 -15.16
N ARG A 418 2.47 -3.53 -14.91
CA ARG A 418 2.26 -2.82 -13.67
C ARG A 418 0.84 -2.26 -13.65
N ARG A 419 0.04 -2.74 -12.70
CA ARG A 419 -1.41 -2.53 -12.66
C ARG A 419 -1.77 -1.29 -11.88
N TYR A 420 -1.12 -1.11 -10.73
CA TYR A 420 -1.41 -0.02 -9.82
C TYR A 420 -0.34 1.05 -9.98
N HIS A 421 -0.78 2.24 -10.35
CA HIS A 421 0.04 3.43 -10.38
C HIS A 421 -0.63 4.46 -9.48
N HIS A 422 0.11 5.01 -8.54
CA HIS A 422 -0.39 5.99 -7.59
C HIS A 422 0.16 7.36 -7.95
N GLU A 423 -0.67 8.38 -7.74
CA GLU A 423 -0.32 9.76 -8.00
C GLU A 423 -0.88 10.69 -6.92
N SER A 424 -0.23 11.84 -6.77
CA SER A 424 -0.69 12.89 -5.85
C SER A 424 -1.98 13.55 -6.31
N ILE A 425 -2.67 14.23 -5.40
CA ILE A 425 -3.86 15.02 -5.72
C ILE A 425 -3.63 16.04 -6.86
N ASP A 426 -2.44 16.62 -6.98
CA ASP A 426 -2.11 17.61 -8.03
C ASP A 426 -2.24 17.01 -9.44
N PHE A 427 -1.89 15.72 -9.58
CA PHE A 427 -2.04 15.00 -10.83
C PHE A 427 -3.52 14.77 -11.14
N TRP A 428 -4.29 14.28 -10.16
CA TRP A 428 -5.72 14.03 -10.33
C TRP A 428 -6.48 15.31 -10.66
N GLU A 429 -6.15 16.42 -10.01
CA GLU A 429 -6.69 17.74 -10.31
C GLU A 429 -6.44 18.13 -11.76
N ALA A 430 -5.19 18.01 -12.24
CA ALA A 430 -4.85 18.31 -13.62
C ALA A 430 -5.61 17.41 -14.63
N GLN A 431 -5.76 16.11 -14.35
CA GLN A 431 -6.48 15.19 -15.23
C GLN A 431 -7.99 15.48 -15.26
N PHE A 432 -8.60 15.74 -14.09
CA PHE A 432 -10.02 16.02 -13.99
C PHE A 432 -10.37 17.39 -14.60
N ALA A 433 -9.53 18.41 -14.41
CA ALA A 433 -9.73 19.73 -15.01
C ALA A 433 -9.79 19.68 -16.55
N ARG A 434 -8.97 18.84 -17.19
CA ARG A 434 -9.01 18.62 -18.66
C ARG A 434 -10.37 18.16 -19.18
N PHE A 435 -11.18 17.54 -18.32
CA PHE A 435 -12.51 17.03 -18.66
C PHE A 435 -13.66 17.90 -18.11
N GLY A 436 -13.36 19.07 -17.54
CA GLY A 436 -14.36 20.02 -17.03
C GLY A 436 -14.84 19.71 -15.61
N LEU A 437 -14.16 18.82 -14.90
CA LEU A 437 -14.39 18.57 -13.47
C LEU A 437 -13.57 19.56 -12.65
N VAL A 438 -14.21 20.18 -11.66
CA VAL A 438 -13.59 21.06 -10.68
C VAL A 438 -13.76 20.48 -9.29
N GLN A 439 -12.78 20.74 -8.44
CA GLN A 439 -12.85 20.30 -7.06
C GLN A 439 -13.94 21.06 -6.31
N ALA A 440 -14.81 20.33 -5.62
CA ALA A 440 -15.83 20.88 -4.75
C ALA A 440 -15.33 20.93 -3.30
N GLU A 441 -15.84 21.90 -2.53
CA GLU A 441 -15.51 22.02 -1.12
C GLU A 441 -16.33 21.04 -0.28
N PHE A 442 -15.68 20.47 0.75
CA PHE A 442 -16.40 19.79 1.81
C PHE A 442 -17.21 20.79 2.63
N SER A 443 -18.41 20.40 3.05
CA SER A 443 -19.19 21.24 3.96
C SER A 443 -18.51 21.34 5.32
N SER A 444 -18.88 22.37 6.08
CA SER A 444 -18.42 22.52 7.47
C SER A 444 -18.80 21.28 8.32
N LEU A 445 -19.94 20.66 8.03
CA LEU A 445 -20.39 19.43 8.69
C LEU A 445 -19.51 18.23 8.32
N SER A 446 -19.14 18.07 7.04
CA SER A 446 -18.18 17.05 6.61
C SER A 446 -16.85 17.19 7.34
N LEU A 447 -16.26 18.39 7.34
CA LEU A 447 -14.98 18.64 8.02
C LEU A 447 -15.07 18.45 9.54
N TYR A 448 -16.19 18.86 10.14
CA TYR A 448 -16.46 18.63 11.55
C TYR A 448 -16.52 17.14 11.88
N GLN A 449 -17.24 16.33 11.09
CA GLN A 449 -17.27 14.87 11.25
C GLN A 449 -15.88 14.25 11.16
N ALA A 450 -15.08 14.64 10.16
CA ALA A 450 -13.70 14.17 10.02
C ALA A 450 -12.89 14.42 11.31
N SER A 451 -13.03 15.62 11.87
CA SER A 451 -12.34 16.02 13.10
C SER A 451 -12.81 15.25 14.35
N LEU A 452 -14.11 14.95 14.45
CA LEU A 452 -14.68 14.17 15.56
C LEU A 452 -14.25 12.71 15.50
N ILE A 453 -14.26 12.12 14.30
CA ILE A 453 -13.85 10.75 14.08
C ILE A 453 -12.38 10.58 14.45
N LEU A 454 -11.52 11.49 14.01
CA LEU A 454 -10.10 11.46 14.38
C LEU A 454 -9.89 11.42 15.90
N LYS A 455 -10.75 12.10 16.67
CA LYS A 455 -10.70 12.14 18.15
C LYS A 455 -11.32 10.92 18.83
N ARG A 456 -11.94 10.00 18.10
CA ARG A 456 -12.65 8.83 18.67
C ARG A 456 -11.72 7.84 19.37
N SER A 457 -10.46 7.77 18.94
CA SER A 457 -9.49 6.80 19.46
C SER A 457 -8.17 7.49 19.79
N PRO A 458 -7.64 7.36 21.02
CA PRO A 458 -6.31 7.85 21.37
C PRO A 458 -5.20 7.25 20.50
N LYS A 459 -5.40 6.04 19.95
CA LYS A 459 -4.45 5.39 19.04
C LYS A 459 -4.28 6.15 17.72
N TRP A 460 -5.23 7.01 17.36
CA TRP A 460 -5.20 7.81 16.14
C TRP A 460 -4.54 9.18 16.34
N MET A 461 -4.04 9.49 17.54
CA MET A 461 -3.32 10.75 17.83
C MET A 461 -2.21 11.12 16.84
N PRO A 462 -1.44 10.17 16.25
CA PRO A 462 -0.43 10.50 15.24
C PRO A 462 -1.00 10.83 13.84
N CYS A 463 -2.30 10.61 13.62
CA CYS A 463 -2.97 10.93 12.38
C CYS A 463 -3.37 12.41 12.37
N THR A 464 -3.11 13.11 11.27
CA THR A 464 -3.46 14.52 11.10
C THR A 464 -4.19 14.75 9.79
N LEU A 465 -5.06 15.75 9.79
CA LEU A 465 -5.81 16.18 8.61
C LEU A 465 -5.26 17.52 8.13
N GLU A 466 -4.87 17.57 6.87
CA GLU A 466 -4.39 18.78 6.22
C GLU A 466 -5.29 19.10 5.03
N THR A 467 -5.55 20.38 4.79
CA THR A 467 -6.27 20.81 3.60
C THR A 467 -5.28 21.25 2.54
N LYS A 468 -5.36 20.62 1.35
CA LYS A 468 -4.60 21.01 0.17
C LYS A 468 -5.56 21.35 -0.95
N GLY A 469 -5.64 22.62 -1.33
CA GLY A 469 -6.74 23.10 -2.18
C GLY A 469 -8.08 22.87 -1.48
N LYS A 470 -9.01 22.15 -2.13
CA LYS A 470 -10.28 21.72 -1.53
C LYS A 470 -10.25 20.23 -1.13
N CYS A 471 -9.07 19.61 -1.14
CA CYS A 471 -8.83 18.22 -0.77
C CYS A 471 -8.53 18.10 0.72
N LEU A 472 -8.92 16.99 1.32
CA LEU A 472 -8.44 16.55 2.62
C LEU A 472 -7.31 15.53 2.45
N ILE A 473 -6.11 15.86 2.90
CA ILE A 473 -4.96 14.95 2.98
C ILE A 473 -4.93 14.33 4.38
N ILE A 474 -4.98 13.00 4.43
CA ILE A 474 -4.88 12.24 5.65
C ILE A 474 -3.44 11.79 5.81
N ASN A 475 -2.81 12.26 6.88
CA ASN A 475 -1.40 12.04 7.17
C ASN A 475 -1.25 11.08 8.36
N TRP A 476 -0.16 10.32 8.38
CA TRP A 476 0.29 9.56 9.56
C TRP A 476 1.71 9.97 9.93
N LYS A 477 1.91 10.52 11.14
CA LYS A 477 3.21 11.04 11.61
C LYS A 477 3.90 11.95 10.58
N GLY A 478 3.13 12.80 9.89
CA GLY A 478 3.62 13.76 8.90
C GLY A 478 3.93 13.16 7.51
N VAL A 479 3.56 11.90 7.25
CA VAL A 479 3.60 11.32 5.90
C VAL A 479 2.18 11.32 5.32
N PRO A 480 1.95 11.92 4.15
CA PRO A 480 0.68 11.81 3.44
C PRO A 480 0.39 10.35 3.08
N VAL A 481 -0.80 9.86 3.45
CA VAL A 481 -1.21 8.47 3.18
C VAL A 481 -2.33 8.40 2.14
N GLN A 482 -3.36 9.23 2.30
CA GLN A 482 -4.50 9.27 1.40
C GLN A 482 -4.90 10.71 1.07
N SER A 483 -5.26 10.96 -0.18
CA SER A 483 -6.02 12.14 -0.58
C SER A 483 -7.50 11.80 -0.66
N PHE A 484 -8.32 12.70 -0.13
CA PHE A 484 -9.76 12.58 -0.16
C PHE A 484 -10.39 13.84 -0.74
N SER A 485 -11.05 13.69 -1.87
CA SER A 485 -11.54 14.79 -2.70
C SER A 485 -12.94 14.52 -3.23
N VAL A 486 -13.66 15.59 -3.54
CA VAL A 486 -14.96 15.54 -4.20
C VAL A 486 -14.97 16.48 -5.40
N TRP A 487 -15.67 16.07 -6.47
CA TRP A 487 -15.60 16.71 -7.78
C TRP A 487 -16.98 16.89 -8.38
N LYS A 488 -17.14 17.98 -9.14
CA LYS A 488 -18.36 18.32 -9.88
C LYS A 488 -17.98 18.86 -11.25
N PHE A 489 -18.88 18.77 -12.21
CA PHE A 489 -18.70 19.52 -13.45
C PHE A 489 -18.84 21.02 -13.18
N GLN A 490 -18.01 21.81 -13.86
CA GLN A 490 -18.09 23.26 -13.78
C GLN A 490 -19.45 23.73 -14.31
N ASP A 491 -20.19 24.48 -13.50
CA ASP A 491 -21.43 25.11 -13.94
C ASP A 491 -21.09 26.17 -14.99
N VAL A 492 -21.56 25.97 -16.22
CA VAL A 492 -21.33 26.89 -17.36
C VAL A 492 -21.89 28.30 -17.08
N ASN A 493 -22.80 28.44 -16.12
CA ASN A 493 -23.47 29.69 -15.77
C ASN A 493 -22.75 30.55 -14.70
N GLN A 494 -21.54 30.18 -14.27
CA GLN A 494 -20.74 30.98 -13.32
C GLN A 494 -19.58 31.74 -13.98
N VAL A 495 -19.56 31.82 -15.31
CA VAL A 495 -18.59 32.59 -16.08
C VAL A 495 -19.32 33.60 -16.97
N GLU A 496 -19.95 34.59 -16.35
CA GLU A 496 -20.27 35.88 -16.97
C GLU A 496 -19.90 37.02 -16.03
#